data_AF-A0A0Q9QYI7-F1
#
_entry.id   AF-A0A0Q9QYI7-F1
#
_cell.length_a   1.000
_cell.length_b   1.000
_cell.length_c   1.000
_cell.angle_alpha   90.00
_cell.angle_beta   90.00
_cell.angle_gamma   90.00
#
_symmetry.space_group_name_H-M   'P 1'
#
loop_
_entity.id
_entity.type
_entity.pdbx_description
1 polymer ?
#
loop_
_entity_poly.entity_id
_entity_poly.type
_entity_poly.pdbx_seq_one_letter_code
_entity_poly.pdbx_strand_id
1 'polypeptide(L)'
;MASSSNQDLEDFINYTSWFVKPGDQVSFSQTIQGRDFFHLSIAFTNLFPTLSELLWNSRVTELQINHEPYQLLGWTDHQGESFGWLVKPPVTVVDKPLCPEHRTLLAHFGGITERWNETEDSWLCNLNSALTYQEAEEGFQGWESYIGEVCSDEGVLCEIKPIDYIAFAFEANGNLTLYCKADSSVIMIAHDHCFEHITPLEGYPEYTVYTINDCFQFVTWVENVAKQEICRLN
;
A
#
# COMPACT_ATOMS: atom_id res chain seq x y z
N MET A 1 3.31 1.84 37.84
CA MET A 1 3.47 1.87 36.37
C MET A 1 2.16 1.38 35.81
N ALA A 2 1.35 2.27 35.23
CA ALA A 2 0.12 1.85 34.59
C ALA A 2 0.53 1.07 33.33
N SER A 3 0.23 -0.23 33.26
CA SER A 3 0.22 -0.92 31.97
C SER A 3 -0.98 -0.36 31.19
N SER A 4 -0.75 0.70 30.42
CA SER A 4 -1.71 1.14 29.42
C SER A 4 -1.71 0.11 28.30
N SER A 5 -2.48 -0.96 28.48
CA SER A 5 -2.78 -1.92 27.41
C SER A 5 -3.37 -1.15 26.22
N ASN A 6 -2.85 -1.42 25.03
CA ASN A 6 -3.34 -0.89 23.78
C ASN A 6 -3.80 -2.09 22.96
N GLN A 7 -5.11 -2.26 22.84
CA GLN A 7 -5.71 -3.43 22.21
C GLN A 7 -5.27 -3.58 20.75
N ASP A 8 -5.21 -2.49 19.99
CA ASP A 8 -4.79 -2.53 18.58
C ASP A 8 -3.34 -3.00 18.45
N LEU A 9 -2.46 -2.59 19.37
CA LEU A 9 -1.06 -3.05 19.38
C LEU A 9 -0.95 -4.52 19.77
N GLU A 10 -1.74 -4.98 20.74
CA GLU A 10 -1.78 -6.39 21.14
C GLU A 10 -2.28 -7.28 19.99
N ASP A 11 -3.36 -6.87 19.33
CA ASP A 11 -3.94 -7.58 18.19
C ASP A 11 -2.96 -7.60 17.00
N PHE A 12 -2.31 -6.47 16.70
CA PHE A 12 -1.27 -6.38 15.68
C PHE A 12 -0.13 -7.36 15.95
N ILE A 13 0.49 -7.32 17.14
CA ILE A 13 1.63 -8.20 17.48
C ILE A 13 1.24 -9.68 17.40
N ASN A 14 0.04 -10.03 17.86
CA ASN A 14 -0.46 -11.41 17.80
C ASN A 14 -0.68 -11.88 16.36
N TYR A 15 -1.21 -11.01 15.49
CA TYR A 15 -1.48 -11.33 14.10
C TYR A 15 -0.19 -11.39 13.26
N THR A 16 0.70 -10.41 13.41
CA THR A 16 1.94 -10.28 12.64
C THR A 16 3.17 -10.74 13.44
N SER A 17 3.13 -11.94 14.01
CA SER A 17 4.20 -12.48 14.87
C SER A 17 5.56 -12.62 14.17
N TRP A 18 5.61 -12.56 12.84
CA TRP A 18 6.84 -12.53 12.06
C TRP A 18 7.49 -11.13 12.00
N PHE A 19 6.69 -10.07 12.15
CA PHE A 19 7.13 -8.68 12.03
C PHE A 19 7.80 -8.20 13.31
N VAL A 20 7.12 -8.35 14.46
CA VAL A 20 7.68 -8.04 15.78
C VAL A 20 8.17 -9.32 16.45
N LYS A 21 9.49 -9.46 16.58
CA LYS A 21 10.15 -10.68 17.07
C LYS A 21 10.46 -10.58 18.57
N PRO A 22 10.59 -11.73 19.26
CA PRO A 22 11.09 -11.75 20.64
C PRO A 22 12.46 -11.05 20.75
N GLY A 23 12.51 -9.98 21.54
CA GLY A 23 13.71 -9.16 21.73
C GLY A 23 13.67 -7.79 21.05
N ASP A 24 12.70 -7.55 20.17
CA ASP A 24 12.48 -6.23 19.59
C ASP A 24 12.06 -5.22 20.67
N GLN A 25 12.58 -4.00 20.55
CA GLN A 25 12.23 -2.91 21.45
C GLN A 25 11.03 -2.16 20.90
N VAL A 26 9.88 -2.28 21.57
CA VAL A 26 8.65 -1.59 21.20
C VAL A 26 8.34 -0.51 22.23
N SER A 27 8.11 0.71 21.76
CA SER A 27 7.56 1.81 22.57
C SER A 27 6.44 2.50 21.82
N PHE A 28 5.47 3.06 22.54
CA PHE A 28 4.29 3.64 21.94
C PHE A 28 3.77 4.86 22.72
N SER A 29 3.15 5.78 21.99
CA SER A 29 2.49 6.96 22.55
C SER A 29 1.06 6.64 23.01
N GLN A 30 0.34 7.65 23.52
CA GLN A 30 -1.10 7.51 23.75
C GLN A 30 -1.85 7.43 22.42
N THR A 31 -2.92 6.63 22.39
CA THR A 31 -3.80 6.56 21.24
C THR A 31 -4.64 7.82 21.11
N ILE A 32 -4.68 8.40 19.92
CA ILE A 32 -5.43 9.62 19.58
C ILE A 32 -6.39 9.30 18.44
N GLN A 33 -7.53 9.99 18.38
CA GLN A 33 -8.44 9.88 17.23
C GLN A 33 -7.80 10.47 15.98
N GLY A 34 -8.02 9.83 14.83
CA GLY A 34 -7.46 10.23 13.54
C GLY A 34 -7.80 11.67 13.14
N ARG A 35 -9.00 12.16 13.48
CA ARG A 35 -9.41 13.57 13.28
C ARG A 35 -8.52 14.57 14.00
N ASP A 36 -7.99 14.21 15.15
CA ASP A 36 -7.12 15.08 15.96
C ASP A 36 -5.64 14.89 15.58
N PHE A 37 -5.28 13.72 15.06
CA PHE A 37 -3.92 13.39 14.64
C PHE A 37 -3.58 13.91 13.23
N PHE A 38 -4.46 13.68 12.25
CA PHE A 38 -4.19 13.99 10.85
C PHE A 38 -4.60 15.42 10.48
N HIS A 39 -3.60 16.25 10.19
CA HIS A 39 -3.80 17.58 9.61
C HIS A 39 -3.76 17.53 8.08
N LEU A 40 -4.81 16.95 7.48
CA LEU A 40 -4.93 16.78 6.03
C LEU A 40 -5.20 18.12 5.33
N SER A 41 -4.51 18.37 4.21
CA SER A 41 -4.73 19.57 3.41
C SER A 41 -5.98 19.47 2.53
N ILE A 42 -6.49 20.61 2.06
CA ILE A 42 -7.58 20.65 1.07
C ILE A 42 -7.18 19.91 -0.22
N ALA A 43 -5.93 20.05 -0.64
CA ALA A 43 -5.42 19.35 -1.82
C ALA A 43 -5.45 17.83 -1.63
N PHE A 44 -5.00 17.33 -0.47
CA PHE A 44 -5.06 15.91 -0.14
C PHE A 44 -6.50 15.40 -0.08
N THR A 45 -7.38 16.09 0.65
CA THR A 45 -8.77 15.66 0.85
C THR A 45 -9.60 15.68 -0.43
N ASN A 46 -9.29 16.58 -1.37
CA ASN A 46 -9.91 16.57 -2.69
C ASN A 46 -9.39 15.43 -3.58
N LEU A 47 -8.12 15.06 -3.42
CA LEU A 47 -7.48 14.03 -4.23
C LEU A 47 -7.80 12.61 -3.72
N PHE A 48 -7.85 12.43 -2.40
CA PHE A 48 -8.09 11.16 -1.73
C PHE A 48 -9.22 11.27 -0.70
N PRO A 49 -10.47 11.51 -1.12
CA PRO A 49 -11.58 11.73 -0.21
C PRO A 49 -11.90 10.51 0.66
N THR A 50 -11.89 9.31 0.10
CA THR A 50 -12.19 8.06 0.83
C THR A 50 -11.07 7.72 1.79
N LEU A 51 -9.81 7.85 1.37
CA LEU A 51 -8.67 7.68 2.29
C LEU A 51 -8.71 8.70 3.42
N SER A 52 -9.07 9.96 3.13
CA SER A 52 -9.19 10.99 4.16
C SER A 52 -10.24 10.63 5.22
N GLU A 53 -11.39 10.13 4.79
CA GLU A 53 -12.43 9.62 5.70
C GLU A 53 -11.92 8.46 6.55
N LEU A 54 -11.24 7.49 5.93
CA LEU A 54 -10.68 6.33 6.62
C LEU A 54 -9.64 6.73 7.68
N LEU A 55 -8.70 7.60 7.31
CA LEU A 55 -7.67 8.12 8.21
C LEU A 55 -8.29 8.88 9.39
N TRP A 56 -9.31 9.70 9.16
CA TRP A 56 -10.00 10.42 10.23
C TRP A 56 -10.76 9.50 11.19
N ASN A 57 -11.29 8.38 10.71
CA ASN A 57 -12.01 7.40 11.54
C ASN A 57 -11.07 6.41 12.27
N SER A 58 -9.75 6.51 12.07
CA SER A 58 -8.78 5.64 12.73
C SER A 58 -8.53 6.01 14.19
N ARG A 59 -8.11 5.02 14.97
CA ARG A 59 -7.39 5.20 16.22
C ARG A 59 -5.90 5.15 15.90
N VAL A 60 -5.18 6.23 16.19
CA VAL A 60 -3.76 6.37 15.84
C VAL A 60 -2.90 6.21 17.07
N THR A 61 -1.94 5.30 17.02
CA THR A 61 -0.89 5.16 18.02
C THR A 61 0.47 5.32 17.34
N GLU A 62 1.29 6.27 17.76
CA GLU A 62 2.67 6.36 17.26
C GLU A 62 3.50 5.26 17.94
N LEU A 63 4.22 4.50 17.13
CA LEU A 63 5.06 3.39 17.55
C LEU A 63 6.53 3.65 17.19
N GLN A 64 7.43 3.13 18.01
CA GLN A 64 8.80 2.86 17.60
C GLN A 64 9.12 1.39 17.82
N ILE A 65 9.61 0.73 16.77
CA ILE A 65 10.06 -0.66 16.81
C ILE A 65 11.54 -0.66 16.43
N ASN A 66 12.42 -1.03 17.36
CA ASN A 66 13.89 -0.97 17.16
C ASN A 66 14.38 0.41 16.67
N HIS A 67 13.83 1.48 17.25
CA HIS A 67 14.07 2.89 16.88
C HIS A 67 13.52 3.37 15.53
N GLU A 68 12.90 2.48 14.76
CA GLU A 68 12.20 2.86 13.53
C GLU A 68 10.80 3.37 13.86
N PRO A 69 10.41 4.57 13.41
CA PRO A 69 9.10 5.14 13.69
C PRO A 69 8.01 4.57 12.77
N TYR A 70 6.83 4.37 13.33
CA TYR A 70 5.62 3.93 12.65
C TYR A 70 4.39 4.60 13.25
N GLN A 71 3.27 4.50 12.55
CA GLN A 71 1.94 4.84 13.05
C GLN A 71 1.08 3.59 12.91
N LEU A 72 0.46 3.17 14.01
CA LEU A 72 -0.54 2.10 14.01
C LEU A 72 -1.91 2.73 13.87
N LEU A 73 -2.59 2.42 12.77
CA LEU A 73 -3.93 2.89 12.45
C LEU A 73 -4.91 1.74 12.68
N GLY A 74 -5.65 1.81 13.78
CA GLY A 74 -6.62 0.79 14.15
C GLY A 74 -8.06 1.22 13.88
N TRP A 75 -8.86 0.26 13.44
CA TRP A 75 -10.30 0.39 13.27
C TRP A 75 -11.02 -0.78 13.92
N THR A 76 -12.34 -0.71 13.98
CA THR A 76 -13.18 -1.81 14.47
C THR A 76 -14.27 -2.05 13.46
N ASP A 77 -14.43 -3.29 13.03
CA ASP A 77 -15.46 -3.65 12.05
C ASP A 77 -16.86 -3.75 12.69
N HIS A 78 -17.86 -4.01 11.87
CA HIS A 78 -19.25 -4.18 12.32
C HIS A 78 -19.46 -5.40 13.25
N GLN A 79 -18.50 -6.33 13.33
CA GLN A 79 -18.54 -7.50 14.23
C GLN A 79 -17.83 -7.23 15.56
N GLY A 80 -17.17 -6.08 15.69
CA GLY A 80 -16.41 -5.70 16.87
C GLY A 80 -14.96 -6.17 16.85
N GLU A 81 -14.46 -6.70 15.73
CA GLU A 81 -13.08 -7.14 15.59
C GLU A 81 -12.16 -5.96 15.23
N SER A 82 -10.96 -5.93 15.83
CA SER A 82 -9.94 -4.95 15.45
C SER A 82 -9.28 -5.36 14.14
N PHE A 83 -9.01 -4.37 13.30
CA PHE A 83 -8.22 -4.51 12.08
C PHE A 83 -7.48 -3.20 11.81
N GLY A 84 -6.46 -3.26 10.94
CA GLY A 84 -5.86 -2.04 10.45
C GLY A 84 -4.46 -2.18 9.91
N TRP A 85 -3.75 -1.05 9.91
CA TRP A 85 -2.49 -0.89 9.20
C TRP A 85 -1.37 -0.41 10.11
N LEU A 86 -0.18 -0.98 9.92
CA LEU A 86 1.07 -0.36 10.34
C LEU A 86 1.60 0.47 9.16
N VAL A 87 1.79 1.76 9.38
CA VAL A 87 2.18 2.70 8.33
C VAL A 87 3.44 3.48 8.70
N LYS A 88 4.18 3.94 7.69
CA LYS A 88 5.30 4.86 7.93
C LYS A 88 4.77 6.27 8.22
N PRO A 89 5.54 7.09 8.97
CA PRO A 89 5.25 8.51 9.11
C PRO A 89 5.32 9.23 7.75
N PRO A 90 4.64 10.39 7.61
CA PRO A 90 4.71 11.22 6.42
C PRO A 90 6.14 11.65 6.07
N VAL A 91 6.38 11.86 4.78
CA VAL A 91 7.69 12.24 4.22
C VAL A 91 7.64 13.68 3.73
N THR A 92 8.58 14.51 4.21
CA THR A 92 8.65 15.94 3.88
C THR A 92 9.58 16.24 2.71
N VAL A 93 10.49 15.33 2.38
CA VAL A 93 11.47 15.47 1.30
C VAL A 93 11.40 14.24 0.41
N VAL A 94 11.04 14.43 -0.85
CA VAL A 94 10.91 13.35 -1.84
C VAL A 94 11.87 13.63 -3.00
N ASP A 95 12.95 12.86 -3.09
CA ASP A 95 13.97 12.99 -4.15
C ASP A 95 13.77 12.00 -5.31
N LYS A 96 12.93 10.98 -5.14
CA LYS A 96 12.54 10.04 -6.20
C LYS A 96 11.62 10.69 -7.25
N PRO A 97 11.59 10.22 -8.52
CA PRO A 97 10.76 10.78 -9.59
C PRO A 97 9.28 10.36 -9.49
N LEU A 98 8.67 10.56 -8.32
CA LEU A 98 7.26 10.21 -8.08
C LEU A 98 6.31 11.22 -8.73
N CYS A 99 5.11 10.75 -9.13
CA CYS A 99 4.07 11.61 -9.68
C CYS A 99 3.53 12.58 -8.60
N PRO A 100 2.87 13.70 -8.99
CA PRO A 100 2.34 14.67 -8.05
C PRO A 100 1.37 14.08 -7.01
N GLU A 101 0.57 13.09 -7.42
CA GLU A 101 -0.42 12.44 -6.57
C GLU A 101 0.24 11.63 -5.45
N HIS A 102 1.26 10.83 -5.79
CA HIS A 102 2.02 10.06 -4.81
C HIS A 102 2.81 10.96 -3.84
N ARG A 103 3.36 12.09 -4.32
CA ARG A 103 3.98 13.10 -3.43
C ARG A 103 2.98 13.70 -2.46
N THR A 104 1.78 14.02 -2.96
CA THR A 104 0.69 14.55 -2.13
C THR A 104 0.29 13.54 -1.07
N LEU A 105 0.22 12.26 -1.42
CA LEU A 105 -0.03 11.17 -0.48
C LEU A 105 1.03 11.13 0.63
N LEU A 106 2.30 11.04 0.24
CA LEU A 106 3.43 10.91 1.18
C LEU A 106 3.57 12.09 2.15
N ALA A 107 3.13 13.29 1.77
CA ALA A 107 3.16 14.46 2.65
C ALA A 107 2.23 14.34 3.87
N HIS A 108 1.26 13.43 3.84
CA HIS A 108 0.25 13.24 4.90
C HIS A 108 0.12 11.80 5.41
N PHE A 109 0.58 10.81 4.63
CA PHE A 109 0.47 9.39 4.92
C PHE A 109 1.68 8.65 4.33
N GLY A 110 2.48 7.96 5.16
CA GLY A 110 3.77 7.42 4.71
C GLY A 110 3.73 6.06 4.00
N GLY A 111 2.53 5.50 3.77
CA GLY A 111 2.36 4.19 3.14
C GLY A 111 2.34 3.04 4.13
N ILE A 112 1.86 1.89 3.68
CA ILE A 112 1.51 0.71 4.47
C ILE A 112 2.67 -0.28 4.43
N THR A 113 3.13 -0.71 5.61
CA THR A 113 4.19 -1.71 5.75
C THR A 113 3.69 -3.03 6.28
N GLU A 114 2.61 -3.03 7.06
CA GLU A 114 1.95 -4.26 7.50
C GLU A 114 0.47 -4.05 7.74
N ARG A 115 -0.27 -5.15 7.81
CA ARG A 115 -1.71 -5.17 8.09
C ARG A 115 -2.03 -6.24 9.11
N TRP A 116 -3.07 -6.06 9.90
CA TRP A 116 -3.64 -7.12 10.71
C TRP A 116 -5.14 -7.28 10.50
N ASN A 117 -5.59 -8.52 10.65
CA ASN A 117 -6.97 -8.93 10.36
C ASN A 117 -7.40 -8.46 8.95
N GLU A 118 -6.53 -8.69 7.95
CA GLU A 118 -6.77 -8.34 6.54
C GLU A 118 -7.73 -9.33 5.89
N THR A 119 -8.60 -8.86 5.00
CA THR A 119 -9.54 -9.76 4.30
C THR A 119 -8.87 -10.45 3.12
N GLU A 120 -9.26 -11.71 2.85
CA GLU A 120 -8.65 -12.51 1.77
C GLU A 120 -8.82 -11.87 0.37
N ASP A 121 -9.94 -11.16 0.15
CA ASP A 121 -10.28 -10.50 -1.12
C ASP A 121 -9.76 -9.05 -1.23
N SER A 122 -8.93 -8.60 -0.28
CA SER A 122 -8.38 -7.24 -0.27
C SER A 122 -7.29 -7.05 -1.33
N TRP A 123 -7.18 -5.83 -1.87
CA TRP A 123 -6.04 -5.47 -2.74
C TRP A 123 -4.74 -5.35 -1.96
N LEU A 124 -4.86 -5.23 -0.64
CA LEU A 124 -3.75 -5.36 0.27
C LEU A 124 -3.56 -6.81 0.69
N CYS A 125 -4.13 -7.83 0.07
CA CYS A 125 -3.77 -9.21 0.39
C CYS A 125 -2.35 -9.49 -0.16
N ASN A 126 -1.55 -10.32 0.51
CA ASN A 126 -0.22 -10.77 0.06
C ASN A 126 0.88 -9.70 -0.15
N LEU A 127 0.61 -8.39 0.02
CA LEU A 127 1.66 -7.35 -0.05
C LEU A 127 2.67 -7.47 1.09
N ASN A 128 3.94 -7.28 0.78
CA ASN A 128 4.97 -6.89 1.75
C ASN A 128 4.83 -5.41 2.12
N SER A 129 4.38 -4.58 1.17
CA SER A 129 4.24 -3.14 1.37
C SER A 129 3.49 -2.45 0.22
N ALA A 130 2.98 -1.25 0.52
CA ALA A 130 2.35 -0.38 -0.47
C ALA A 130 2.57 1.11 -0.14
N LEU A 131 2.74 1.92 -1.19
CA LEU A 131 2.75 3.39 -1.13
C LEU A 131 3.88 4.00 -0.31
N THR A 132 4.85 3.21 0.15
CA THR A 132 5.94 3.72 0.98
C THR A 132 6.97 4.43 0.12
N TYR A 133 7.50 5.54 0.64
CA TYR A 133 8.59 6.25 -0.04
C TYR A 133 9.84 5.38 -0.22
N GLN A 134 10.16 4.57 0.80
CA GLN A 134 11.38 3.77 0.85
C GLN A 134 11.38 2.71 -0.25
N GLU A 135 10.25 2.03 -0.45
CA GLU A 135 10.14 0.92 -1.39
C GLU A 135 9.66 1.35 -2.77
N ALA A 136 9.11 2.56 -2.94
CA ALA A 136 8.76 3.06 -4.26
C ALA A 136 9.99 3.15 -5.16
N GLU A 137 10.07 2.35 -6.22
CA GLU A 137 11.29 2.18 -7.03
C GLU A 137 10.98 2.28 -8.53
N GLU A 138 11.96 2.76 -9.30
CA GLU A 138 11.85 2.89 -10.76
C GLU A 138 12.11 1.56 -11.45
N GLY A 139 11.33 1.24 -12.48
CA GLY A 139 11.51 0.02 -13.27
C GLY A 139 10.77 -1.20 -12.73
N PHE A 140 10.98 -2.33 -13.39
CA PHE A 140 10.26 -3.58 -13.13
C PHE A 140 10.96 -4.48 -12.12
N GLN A 141 11.94 -3.93 -11.38
CA GLN A 141 12.63 -4.61 -10.27
C GLN A 141 13.22 -5.98 -10.64
N GLY A 142 13.70 -6.15 -11.88
CA GLY A 142 14.31 -7.38 -12.36
C GLY A 142 13.42 -8.24 -13.26
N TRP A 143 12.14 -7.91 -13.43
CA TRP A 143 11.23 -8.64 -14.31
C TRP A 143 11.40 -8.32 -15.81
N GLU A 144 12.25 -7.36 -16.17
CA GLU A 144 12.48 -6.93 -17.55
C GLU A 144 12.92 -8.08 -18.47
N SER A 145 13.88 -8.88 -18.02
CA SER A 145 14.41 -10.01 -18.80
C SER A 145 13.35 -11.08 -19.01
N TYR A 146 12.62 -11.43 -17.96
CA TYR A 146 11.56 -12.43 -18.01
C TYR A 146 10.44 -12.01 -18.98
N ILE A 147 9.93 -10.78 -18.84
CA ILE A 147 8.88 -10.25 -19.72
C ILE A 147 9.38 -10.20 -21.17
N GLY A 148 10.64 -9.80 -21.38
CA GLY A 148 11.25 -9.77 -22.71
C GLY A 148 11.38 -11.15 -23.36
N GLU A 149 11.73 -12.18 -22.59
CA GLU A 149 11.79 -13.57 -23.04
C GLU A 149 10.40 -14.08 -23.46
N VAL A 150 9.39 -13.90 -22.60
CA VAL A 150 8.00 -14.32 -22.89
C VAL A 150 7.43 -13.58 -24.12
N CYS A 151 7.62 -12.26 -24.21
CA CYS A 151 7.26 -11.47 -25.41
C CYS A 151 7.91 -12.06 -26.67
N SER A 152 9.21 -12.36 -26.63
CA SER A 152 9.96 -12.86 -27.78
C SER A 152 9.47 -14.23 -28.23
N ASP A 153 9.18 -15.13 -27.29
CA ASP A 153 8.70 -16.47 -27.57
C ASP A 153 7.29 -16.46 -28.21
N GLU A 154 6.45 -15.48 -27.87
CA GLU A 154 5.13 -15.29 -28.48
C GLU A 154 5.13 -14.40 -29.74
N GLY A 155 6.30 -13.91 -30.16
CA GLY A 155 6.41 -13.02 -31.33
C GLY A 155 5.80 -11.63 -31.10
N VAL A 156 5.72 -11.21 -29.84
CA VAL A 156 5.19 -9.92 -29.38
C VAL A 156 6.32 -8.91 -29.21
N LEU A 157 6.08 -7.66 -29.60
CA LEU A 157 6.99 -6.55 -29.32
C LEU A 157 6.66 -5.94 -27.96
N CYS A 158 7.62 -6.02 -27.03
CA CYS A 158 7.54 -5.35 -25.74
C CYS A 158 7.77 -3.83 -25.92
N GLU A 159 6.69 -3.04 -25.86
CA GLU A 159 6.72 -1.58 -26.10
C GLU A 159 6.91 -0.74 -24.84
N ILE A 160 6.47 -1.24 -23.68
CA ILE A 160 6.63 -0.57 -22.40
C ILE A 160 8.11 -0.50 -22.03
N LYS A 161 8.53 0.71 -21.66
CA LYS A 161 9.86 0.94 -21.11
C LYS A 161 9.77 0.93 -19.58
N PRO A 162 10.47 0.01 -18.89
CA PRO A 162 10.45 -0.07 -17.42
C PRO A 162 10.79 1.25 -16.74
N ILE A 163 11.75 2.00 -17.31
CA ILE A 163 12.19 3.31 -16.80
C ILE A 163 11.05 4.34 -16.72
N ASP A 164 9.95 4.16 -17.44
CA ASP A 164 8.82 5.09 -17.42
C ASP A 164 7.86 4.84 -16.23
N TYR A 165 8.10 3.78 -15.45
CA TYR A 165 7.20 3.31 -14.39
C TYR A 165 7.85 3.36 -13.00
N ILE A 166 6.99 3.52 -11.98
CA ILE A 166 7.34 3.42 -10.57
C ILE A 166 6.53 2.28 -9.96
N ALA A 167 7.21 1.27 -9.44
CA ALA A 167 6.61 0.25 -8.58
C ALA A 167 6.28 0.88 -7.23
N PHE A 168 5.06 0.65 -6.73
CA PHE A 168 4.59 1.23 -5.48
C PHE A 168 3.85 0.24 -4.58
N ALA A 169 3.54 -0.98 -5.04
CA ALA A 169 3.04 -2.06 -4.19
C ALA A 169 3.72 -3.38 -4.56
N PHE A 170 4.12 -4.14 -3.55
CA PHE A 170 5.01 -5.30 -3.70
C PHE A 170 4.40 -6.51 -3.01
N GLU A 171 4.07 -7.56 -3.75
CA GLU A 171 3.59 -8.83 -3.20
C GLU A 171 4.72 -9.74 -2.73
N ALA A 172 4.45 -10.58 -1.74
CA ALA A 172 5.39 -11.56 -1.19
C ALA A 172 5.82 -12.62 -2.23
N ASN A 173 5.00 -12.89 -3.23
CA ASN A 173 5.33 -13.77 -4.36
C ASN A 173 6.16 -13.07 -5.44
N GLY A 174 6.34 -11.75 -5.38
CA GLY A 174 7.12 -10.96 -6.34
C GLY A 174 6.28 -10.20 -7.38
N ASN A 175 4.95 -10.27 -7.32
CA ASN A 175 4.10 -9.43 -8.16
C ASN A 175 4.23 -7.95 -7.77
N LEU A 176 4.09 -7.07 -8.75
CA LEU A 176 4.29 -5.63 -8.59
C LEU A 176 3.10 -4.86 -9.11
N THR A 177 2.67 -3.84 -8.39
CA THR A 177 1.80 -2.80 -8.95
C THR A 177 2.63 -1.55 -9.21
N LEU A 178 2.49 -0.99 -10.41
CA LEU A 178 3.26 0.15 -10.88
C LEU A 178 2.37 1.22 -11.47
N TYR A 179 2.81 2.48 -11.46
CA TYR A 179 2.19 3.54 -12.26
C TYR A 179 3.19 4.14 -13.27
N CYS A 180 2.67 4.57 -14.42
CA CYS A 180 3.41 5.35 -15.41
C CYS A 180 3.66 6.77 -14.89
N LYS A 181 4.90 7.26 -14.96
CA LYS A 181 5.26 8.60 -14.46
C LYS A 181 4.58 9.75 -15.20
N ALA A 182 4.18 9.54 -16.45
CA ALA A 182 3.66 10.59 -17.31
C ALA A 182 2.19 10.92 -17.03
N ASP A 183 1.38 9.91 -16.75
CA ASP A 183 -0.08 10.03 -16.65
C ASP A 183 -0.67 9.27 -15.46
N SER A 184 0.17 8.72 -14.57
CA SER A 184 -0.20 7.95 -13.38
C SER A 184 -0.98 6.67 -13.68
N SER A 185 -0.97 6.18 -14.93
CA SER A 185 -1.72 4.99 -15.31
C SER A 185 -1.18 3.74 -14.61
N VAL A 186 -2.05 2.91 -14.04
CA VAL A 186 -1.63 1.73 -13.25
C VAL A 186 -1.59 0.46 -14.08
N ILE A 187 -0.52 -0.32 -13.89
CA ILE A 187 -0.35 -1.67 -14.41
C ILE A 187 0.09 -2.61 -13.27
N MET A 188 -0.07 -3.90 -13.50
CA MET A 188 0.43 -4.95 -12.62
C MET A 188 1.36 -5.88 -13.38
N ILE A 189 2.48 -6.27 -12.78
CA ILE A 189 3.31 -7.39 -13.23
C ILE A 189 2.92 -8.58 -12.37
N ALA A 190 2.38 -9.62 -13.02
CA ALA A 190 1.94 -10.84 -12.37
C ALA A 190 2.43 -12.05 -13.16
N HIS A 191 3.43 -12.76 -12.63
CA HIS A 191 4.10 -13.86 -13.33
C HIS A 191 3.57 -15.24 -12.93
N ASP A 192 2.93 -15.33 -11.76
CA ASP A 192 2.49 -16.59 -11.15
C ASP A 192 0.97 -16.72 -11.07
N HIS A 193 0.23 -15.68 -11.46
CA HIS A 193 -1.20 -15.64 -11.23
C HIS A 193 -1.98 -14.84 -12.27
N CYS A 194 -3.23 -15.25 -12.47
CA CYS A 194 -4.26 -14.51 -13.20
C CYS A 194 -5.43 -14.32 -12.24
N PHE A 195 -5.52 -13.16 -11.59
CA PHE A 195 -6.64 -12.82 -10.73
C PHE A 195 -7.88 -12.48 -11.59
N GLU A 196 -9.09 -12.71 -11.06
CA GLU A 196 -10.33 -12.34 -11.78
C GLU A 196 -10.44 -10.83 -12.06
N HIS A 197 -9.73 -10.00 -11.29
CA HIS A 197 -9.76 -8.55 -11.38
C HIS A 197 -8.64 -7.96 -12.25
N ILE A 198 -7.83 -8.79 -12.93
CA ILE A 198 -6.80 -8.32 -13.86
C ILE A 198 -7.00 -8.90 -15.26
N THR A 199 -6.62 -8.13 -16.28
CA THR A 199 -6.68 -8.54 -17.69
C THR A 199 -5.32 -8.27 -18.33
N PRO A 200 -4.74 -9.20 -19.14
CA PRO A 200 -3.50 -8.94 -19.84
C PRO A 200 -3.57 -7.60 -20.57
N LEU A 201 -2.50 -6.80 -20.46
CA LEU A 201 -2.43 -5.54 -21.16
C LEU A 201 -2.50 -5.81 -22.67
N GLU A 202 -3.20 -4.95 -23.42
CA GLU A 202 -3.33 -5.14 -24.87
C GLU A 202 -1.94 -5.29 -25.52
N GLY A 203 -1.77 -6.38 -26.26
CA GLY A 203 -0.50 -6.71 -26.89
C GLY A 203 0.52 -7.41 -25.99
N TYR A 204 0.19 -7.78 -24.75
CA TYR A 204 1.07 -8.54 -23.85
C TYR A 204 0.54 -9.96 -23.58
N PRO A 205 1.43 -10.96 -23.47
CA PRO A 205 1.08 -12.33 -23.08
C PRO A 205 0.50 -12.44 -21.67
N GLU A 206 -0.22 -13.53 -21.41
CA GLU A 206 -0.51 -13.94 -20.03
C GLU A 206 0.78 -14.15 -19.22
N TYR A 207 0.69 -14.02 -17.91
CA TYR A 207 1.78 -14.12 -16.93
C TYR A 207 2.88 -13.07 -17.12
N THR A 208 2.55 -11.90 -17.67
CA THR A 208 3.49 -10.78 -17.82
C THR A 208 2.95 -9.48 -17.24
N VAL A 209 2.34 -8.63 -18.08
CA VAL A 209 1.87 -7.29 -17.75
C VAL A 209 0.36 -7.23 -17.91
N TYR A 210 -0.29 -6.64 -16.91
CA TYR A 210 -1.73 -6.63 -16.77
C TYR A 210 -2.25 -5.21 -16.50
N THR A 211 -3.49 -5.01 -16.89
CA THR A 211 -4.35 -3.92 -16.40
C THR A 211 -5.16 -4.42 -15.21
N ILE A 212 -5.46 -3.52 -14.28
CA ILE A 212 -6.37 -3.79 -13.17
C ILE A 212 -7.76 -3.29 -13.57
N ASN A 213 -8.75 -4.19 -13.55
CA ASN A 213 -10.11 -3.88 -13.98
C ASN A 213 -10.67 -2.71 -13.15
N ASP A 214 -11.28 -1.74 -13.84
CA ASP A 214 -11.85 -0.52 -13.25
C ASP A 214 -10.87 0.34 -12.41
N CYS A 215 -9.55 0.14 -12.56
CA CYS A 215 -8.53 0.91 -11.86
C CYS A 215 -7.36 1.28 -12.76
N PHE A 216 -7.57 2.39 -13.47
CA PHE A 216 -6.63 2.86 -14.47
C PHE A 216 -5.57 3.82 -13.93
N GLN A 217 -5.73 4.33 -12.70
CA GLN A 217 -4.97 5.48 -12.22
C GLN A 217 -4.53 5.30 -10.77
N PHE A 218 -3.36 5.85 -10.41
CA PHE A 218 -2.79 5.73 -9.06
C PHE A 218 -3.78 6.15 -7.96
N VAL A 219 -4.46 7.28 -8.16
CA VAL A 219 -5.47 7.78 -7.21
C VAL A 219 -6.62 6.80 -7.05
N THR A 220 -7.11 6.22 -8.16
CA THR A 220 -8.18 5.22 -8.14
C THR A 220 -7.75 3.99 -7.36
N TRP A 221 -6.49 3.55 -7.50
CA TRP A 221 -5.97 2.42 -6.74
C TRP A 221 -5.99 2.68 -5.24
N VAL A 222 -5.46 3.84 -4.81
CA VAL A 222 -5.44 4.26 -3.40
C VAL A 222 -6.85 4.36 -2.83
N GLU A 223 -7.78 4.97 -3.57
CA GLU A 223 -9.16 5.15 -3.14
C GLU A 223 -9.94 3.83 -3.08
N ASN A 224 -9.64 2.88 -3.97
CA ASN A 224 -10.25 1.54 -3.93
C ASN A 224 -9.79 0.76 -2.69
N VAL A 225 -8.50 0.82 -2.35
CA VAL A 225 -7.98 0.25 -1.09
C VAL A 225 -8.70 0.88 0.11
N ALA A 226 -8.77 2.21 0.17
CA ALA A 226 -9.45 2.89 1.26
C ALA A 226 -10.95 2.54 1.35
N LYS A 227 -11.60 2.37 0.19
CA LYS A 227 -13.01 1.98 0.10
C LYS A 227 -13.25 0.56 0.64
N GLN A 228 -12.34 -0.38 0.39
CA GLN A 228 -12.44 -1.73 0.94
C GLN A 228 -12.49 -1.69 2.48
N GLU A 229 -11.63 -0.90 3.12
CA GLU A 229 -11.65 -0.76 4.59
C GLU A 229 -12.87 0.03 5.11
N ILE A 230 -13.26 1.13 4.45
CA ILE A 230 -14.49 1.87 4.82
C ILE A 230 -15.72 0.97 4.77
N CYS A 231 -15.82 0.08 3.77
CA CYS A 231 -16.91 -0.89 3.69
C CYS A 231 -16.92 -1.88 4.86
N ARG A 232 -15.76 -2.17 5.48
CA ARG A 232 -15.68 -3.05 6.66
C ARG A 232 -16.13 -2.37 7.96
N LEU A 233 -15.96 -1.04 8.05
CA LEU A 233 -16.40 -0.24 9.20
C LEU A 233 -17.93 -0.21 9.38
N ASN A 234 -18.67 -0.37 8.28
CA ASN A 234 -20.12 -0.23 8.22
C ASN A 234 -20.82 -1.59 8.29
#